data_AF-A0A3E0W9P1-F1
#
_entry.id   AF-A0A3E0W9P1-F1
#
_cell.length_a   1.000
_cell.length_b   1.000
_cell.length_c   1.000
_cell.angle_alpha   90.00
_cell.angle_beta   90.00
_cell.angle_gamma   90.00
#
_symmetry.space_group_name_H-M   'P 1'
#
loop_
_entity.id
_entity.type
_entity.pdbx_description
1 polymer ?
#
loop_
_entity_poly.entity_id
_entity_poly.type
_entity_poly.pdbx_seq_one_letter_code
_entity_poly.pdbx_strand_id
1 'polypeptide(L)'
;MYLADDTGSNVDFIWMIKNSVVPRPIAWVQTQDASGRGNLAPYSYFNLVSMDPPTLMISFVGQKDSYDNIKATGEFVVNMVSEGLAEVETASAAILPAEVDEIALLGLQTLPSTRITPPRLAVAKVSLECMFLSEIEVYDTHVVIGQVLGIHADDDILDESGRVDVLKYRPVGRLGGSLYTTVTNEYRHTVPAGTDEWIGAQPGGEAALEALAGATDPELHKEHQ
;
A
#
# COMPACT_ATOMS: atom_id res chain seq x y z
N MET A 1 2.15 11.22 29.75
CA MET A 1 1.84 11.10 28.31
C MET A 1 2.60 12.21 27.60
N TYR A 2 3.34 11.89 26.54
CA TYR A 2 4.16 12.86 25.80
C TYR A 2 3.36 13.35 24.58
N LEU A 3 3.27 14.67 24.38
CA LEU A 3 2.65 15.30 23.22
C LEU A 3 3.73 16.02 22.42
N ALA A 4 3.87 15.66 21.15
CA ALA A 4 4.53 16.47 20.13
C ALA A 4 3.44 16.96 19.18
N ASP A 5 3.46 18.25 18.86
CA ASP A 5 2.48 18.89 17.98
C ASP A 5 3.19 19.74 16.90
N ASP A 6 2.41 20.41 16.07
CA ASP A 6 2.86 21.27 14.98
C ASP A 6 3.24 22.69 15.44
N THR A 7 3.22 22.97 16.75
CA THR A 7 3.57 24.28 17.31
C THR A 7 5.09 24.44 17.43
N GLY A 8 5.75 24.73 16.30
CA GLY A 8 7.19 25.01 16.21
C GLY A 8 7.89 24.23 15.08
N SER A 9 9.16 24.51 14.84
CA SER A 9 9.98 23.77 13.87
C SER A 9 10.50 22.46 14.48
N ASN A 10 9.60 21.56 14.88
CA ASN A 10 10.03 20.33 15.55
C ASN A 10 10.17 19.19 14.55
N VAL A 11 11.36 19.05 13.97
CA VAL A 11 11.75 17.92 13.11
C VAL A 11 11.42 16.57 13.77
N ASP A 12 11.46 16.51 15.11
CA ASP A 12 11.11 15.31 15.88
C ASP A 12 9.65 14.90 15.72
N PHE A 13 8.71 15.85 15.58
CA PHE A 13 7.29 15.56 15.39
C PHE A 13 7.04 14.75 14.10
N ILE A 14 7.64 15.17 12.99
CA ILE A 14 7.54 14.46 11.70
C ILE A 14 8.21 13.09 11.77
N TRP A 15 9.37 12.99 12.43
CA TRP A 15 10.07 11.72 12.63
C TRP A 15 9.27 10.74 13.48
N MET A 16 8.59 11.22 14.51
CA MET A 16 7.71 10.42 15.35
C MET A 16 6.54 9.86 14.54
N ILE A 17 5.88 10.68 13.72
CA ILE A 17 4.78 10.22 12.85
C ILE A 17 5.28 9.10 11.92
N LYS A 18 6.40 9.33 11.23
CA LYS A 18 6.96 8.35 10.28
C LYS A 18 7.39 7.03 10.92
N ASN A 19 7.79 7.04 12.20
CA ASN A 19 8.12 5.82 12.95
C ASN A 19 6.91 5.17 13.62
N SER A 20 5.79 5.88 13.76
CA SER A 20 4.56 5.34 14.38
C SER A 20 3.69 4.60 13.35
N VAL A 21 3.73 5.04 12.09
CA VAL A 21 2.99 4.39 10.98
C VAL A 21 3.95 3.47 10.22
N VAL A 22 4.19 2.29 10.79
CA VAL A 22 5.14 1.28 10.29
C VAL A 22 4.66 -0.15 10.58
N PRO A 23 5.15 -1.16 9.83
CA PRO A 23 5.86 -1.03 8.56
C PRO A 23 4.92 -0.57 7.45
N ARG A 24 5.42 0.28 6.55
CA ARG A 24 4.67 0.70 5.36
C ARG A 24 5.03 -0.19 4.19
N PRO A 25 4.05 -0.70 3.42
CA PRO A 25 4.36 -1.39 2.18
C PRO A 25 4.97 -0.40 1.18
N ILE A 26 5.73 -0.93 0.22
CA ILE A 26 6.42 -0.14 -0.79
C ILE A 26 5.82 -0.46 -2.15
N ALA A 27 5.30 0.56 -2.83
CA ALA A 27 4.99 0.49 -4.25
C ALA A 27 6.24 0.87 -5.03
N TRP A 28 6.87 -0.09 -5.72
CA TRP A 28 7.97 0.18 -6.64
C TRP A 28 7.39 0.42 -8.04
N VAL A 29 7.06 1.69 -8.30
CA VAL A 29 6.18 2.09 -9.37
C VAL A 29 6.98 2.26 -10.65
N GLN A 30 6.59 1.50 -11.66
CA GLN A 30 7.11 1.59 -13.01
C GLN A 30 6.05 2.27 -13.90
N THR A 31 6.48 3.29 -14.63
CA THR A 31 5.64 4.07 -15.56
C THR A 31 6.36 4.27 -16.88
N GLN A 32 5.63 4.75 -17.88
CA GLN A 32 6.20 5.26 -19.12
C GLN A 32 5.60 6.62 -19.45
N ASP A 33 6.40 7.51 -20.04
CA ASP A 33 5.90 8.76 -20.60
C ASP A 33 5.20 8.52 -21.96
N ALA A 34 4.61 9.57 -22.53
CA ALA A 34 3.93 9.49 -23.83
C ALA A 34 4.86 9.13 -25.02
N SER A 35 6.18 9.21 -24.84
CA SER A 35 7.19 8.80 -25.82
C SER A 35 7.70 7.37 -25.57
N GLY A 36 7.18 6.67 -24.55
CA GLY A 36 7.58 5.33 -24.16
C GLY A 36 8.83 5.25 -23.29
N ARG A 37 9.37 6.40 -22.81
CA ARG A 37 10.52 6.40 -21.89
C ARG A 37 10.09 5.92 -20.52
N GLY A 38 10.83 4.97 -19.95
CA GLY A 38 10.56 4.40 -18.64
C GLY A 38 10.96 5.32 -17.51
N ASN A 39 10.26 5.21 -16.39
CA ASN A 39 10.64 5.76 -15.10
C ASN A 39 10.33 4.71 -14.01
N LEU A 40 11.22 4.57 -13.03
CA LEU A 40 11.04 3.65 -11.90
C LEU A 40 11.42 4.31 -10.58
N ALA A 41 10.46 4.40 -9.65
CA ALA A 41 10.69 4.98 -8.34
C ALA A 41 9.85 4.32 -7.24
N PRO A 42 10.33 4.26 -5.99
CA PRO A 42 9.56 3.69 -4.90
C PRO A 42 8.78 4.71 -4.07
N TYR A 43 7.61 4.27 -3.59
CA TYR A 43 6.69 5.07 -2.78
C TYR A 43 6.17 4.25 -1.60
N SER A 44 6.42 4.73 -0.38
CA SER A 44 5.94 4.07 0.85
C SER A 44 4.64 4.64 1.40
N TYR A 45 4.08 5.68 0.78
CA TYR A 45 2.74 6.17 1.07
C TYR A 45 1.78 5.45 0.13
N PHE A 46 1.59 4.15 0.42
CA PHE A 46 0.92 3.19 -0.44
C PHE A 46 0.05 2.27 0.41
N ASN A 47 -1.17 1.96 -0.05
CA ASN A 47 -2.02 0.91 0.54
C ASN A 47 -3.16 0.48 -0.41
N LEU A 48 -3.89 -0.57 -0.03
CA LEU A 48 -5.16 -0.97 -0.66
C LEU A 48 -6.29 -0.01 -0.26
N VAL A 49 -7.33 0.09 -1.11
CA VAL A 49 -8.49 0.97 -0.90
C VAL A 49 -9.81 0.20 -0.91
N SER A 50 -10.11 -0.53 -1.98
CA SER A 50 -11.30 -1.37 -2.13
C SER A 50 -10.92 -2.70 -2.76
N MET A 51 -11.72 -3.75 -2.54
CA MET A 51 -11.55 -5.07 -3.17
C MET A 51 -12.67 -5.40 -4.15
N ASP A 52 -13.67 -4.53 -4.32
CA ASP A 52 -14.77 -4.68 -5.27
C ASP A 52 -15.11 -3.34 -5.96
N PRO A 53 -14.48 -3.02 -7.12
CA PRO A 53 -13.33 -3.72 -7.71
C PRO A 53 -12.03 -3.47 -6.91
N PRO A 54 -10.97 -4.29 -7.12
CA PRO A 54 -9.67 -4.09 -6.48
C PRO A 54 -9.03 -2.74 -6.84
N THR A 55 -8.75 -1.92 -5.83
CA THR A 55 -8.13 -0.60 -5.97
C THR A 55 -7.08 -0.36 -4.89
N LEU A 56 -6.10 0.47 -5.22
CA LEU A 56 -5.00 0.89 -4.35
C LEU A 56 -4.80 2.40 -4.43
N MET A 57 -4.08 2.95 -3.46
CA MET A 57 -3.69 4.36 -3.44
C MET A 57 -2.18 4.52 -3.33
N ILE A 58 -1.63 5.52 -4.03
CA ILE A 58 -0.23 5.95 -3.93
C ILE A 58 -0.20 7.47 -3.80
N SER A 59 0.46 7.98 -2.77
CA SER A 59 0.65 9.43 -2.60
C SER A 59 1.97 9.89 -3.18
N PHE A 60 1.91 10.83 -4.12
CA PHE A 60 3.06 11.51 -4.71
C PHE A 60 3.24 12.89 -4.07
N VAL A 61 4.30 13.05 -3.28
CA VAL A 61 4.60 14.33 -2.60
C VAL A 61 5.47 15.20 -3.50
N GLY A 62 5.01 16.42 -3.78
CA GLY A 62 5.64 17.33 -4.72
C GLY A 62 5.62 16.80 -6.16
N GLN A 63 6.44 17.39 -7.02
CA GLN A 63 6.53 16.99 -8.42
C GLN A 63 7.30 15.66 -8.57
N LYS A 64 6.74 14.72 -9.34
CA LYS A 64 7.29 13.39 -9.61
C LYS A 64 6.98 12.96 -11.04
N ASP A 65 7.99 12.49 -11.77
CA ASP A 65 7.81 11.98 -13.13
C ASP A 65 6.83 10.80 -13.18
N SER A 66 6.83 9.91 -12.17
CA SER A 66 5.82 8.85 -12.05
C SER A 66 4.39 9.38 -12.06
N TYR A 67 4.12 10.47 -11.34
CA TYR A 67 2.78 11.08 -11.28
C TYR A 67 2.42 11.67 -12.64
N ASP A 68 3.33 12.46 -13.23
CA ASP A 68 3.14 13.10 -14.53
C ASP A 68 2.86 12.04 -15.62
N ASN A 69 3.60 10.92 -15.60
CA ASN A 69 3.42 9.79 -16.50
C ASN A 69 2.06 9.09 -16.31
N ILE A 70 1.65 8.84 -15.05
CA ILE A 70 0.34 8.24 -14.75
C ILE A 70 -0.80 9.15 -15.23
N LYS A 71 -0.68 10.46 -15.04
CA LYS A 71 -1.67 11.42 -15.51
C LYS A 71 -1.75 11.48 -17.03
N ALA A 72 -0.62 11.36 -17.71
CA ALA A 72 -0.55 11.43 -19.17
C ALA A 72 -1.04 10.14 -19.85
N THR A 73 -0.72 8.97 -19.28
CA THR A 73 -0.94 7.66 -19.94
C THR A 73 -2.05 6.84 -19.32
N GLY A 74 -2.37 7.08 -18.05
CA GLY A 74 -3.33 6.30 -17.27
C GLY A 74 -2.81 4.94 -16.80
N GLU A 75 -1.61 4.51 -17.19
CA GLU A 75 -1.14 3.14 -16.97
C GLU A 75 0.12 3.11 -16.10
N PHE A 76 0.20 2.13 -15.20
CA PHE A 76 1.39 1.92 -14.38
C PHE A 76 1.45 0.50 -13.80
N VAL A 77 2.65 0.04 -13.50
CA VAL A 77 2.87 -1.21 -12.75
C VAL A 77 3.30 -0.88 -11.33
N VAL A 78 2.72 -1.55 -10.35
CA VAL A 78 3.24 -1.59 -8.97
C VAL A 78 3.99 -2.90 -8.78
N ASN A 79 5.33 -2.82 -8.74
CA ASN A 79 6.17 -3.95 -8.38
C ASN A 79 6.32 -3.99 -6.86
N MET A 80 6.08 -5.15 -6.27
CA MET A 80 6.15 -5.29 -4.82
C MET A 80 7.57 -5.72 -4.42
N VAL A 81 8.11 -5.11 -3.37
CA VAL A 81 9.50 -5.32 -2.96
C VAL A 81 9.59 -6.52 -2.00
N SER A 82 10.34 -7.56 -2.38
CA SER A 82 10.66 -8.71 -1.54
C SER A 82 12.09 -8.64 -0.99
N GLU A 83 12.41 -9.55 -0.08
CA GLU A 83 13.76 -9.70 0.48
C GLU A 83 14.85 -9.69 -0.61
N GLY A 84 15.95 -8.98 -0.34
CA GLY A 84 17.07 -8.84 -1.27
C GLY A 84 16.93 -7.69 -2.28
N LEU A 85 15.73 -7.10 -2.43
CA LEU A 85 15.51 -6.02 -3.40
C LEU A 85 15.60 -4.61 -2.80
N ALA A 86 15.67 -4.47 -1.47
CA ALA A 86 15.65 -3.16 -0.80
C ALA A 86 16.79 -2.22 -1.23
N GLU A 87 17.98 -2.75 -1.50
CA GLU A 87 19.13 -1.94 -1.92
C GLU A 87 18.92 -1.34 -3.31
N VAL A 88 18.52 -2.16 -4.28
CA VAL A 88 18.26 -1.70 -5.66
C VAL A 88 17.00 -0.83 -5.74
N GLU A 89 15.97 -1.13 -4.94
CA GLU A 89 14.80 -0.27 -4.78
C GLU A 89 15.23 1.12 -4.27
N THR A 90 16.04 1.18 -3.22
CA THR A 90 16.54 2.45 -2.68
C THR A 90 17.36 3.21 -3.72
N ALA A 91 18.18 2.51 -4.50
CA ALA A 91 18.99 3.13 -5.56
C ALA A 91 18.12 3.79 -6.63
N SER A 92 16.96 3.23 -6.97
CA SER A 92 16.01 3.83 -7.92
C SER A 92 15.33 5.11 -7.41
N ALA A 93 15.46 5.45 -6.13
CA ALA A 93 14.94 6.71 -5.59
C ALA A 93 15.89 7.92 -5.80
N ALA A 94 17.02 7.72 -6.48
CA ALA A 94 17.96 8.79 -6.77
C ALA A 94 17.28 9.91 -7.59
N ILE A 95 17.59 11.17 -7.27
CA ILE A 95 17.09 12.31 -8.04
C ILE A 95 17.90 12.39 -9.34
N LEU A 96 17.27 12.02 -10.44
CA LEU A 96 17.86 12.00 -11.77
C LEU A 96 17.10 12.95 -12.70
N PRO A 97 17.72 13.41 -13.80
CA PRO A 97 16.98 14.06 -14.88
C PRO A 97 15.97 13.10 -15.50
N ALA A 98 14.80 13.62 -15.93
CA ALA A 98 13.70 12.82 -16.50
C ALA A 98 14.08 12.05 -17.78
N GLU A 99 15.21 12.37 -18.41
CA GLU A 99 15.74 11.65 -19.58
C GLU A 99 16.50 10.37 -19.22
N VAL A 100 16.81 10.13 -17.94
CA VAL A 100 17.55 8.96 -17.47
C VAL A 100 16.57 7.88 -17.03
N ASP A 101 16.56 6.76 -17.73
CA ASP A 101 15.78 5.57 -17.36
C ASP A 101 16.47 4.81 -16.22
N GLU A 102 15.86 4.78 -15.03
CA GLU A 102 16.42 4.09 -13.85
C GLU A 102 16.54 2.57 -14.05
N ILE A 103 15.65 1.95 -14.83
CA ILE A 103 15.70 0.51 -15.12
C ILE A 103 17.00 0.21 -15.87
N ALA A 104 17.28 1.00 -16.91
CA ALA A 104 18.49 0.87 -17.71
C ALA A 104 19.74 1.20 -16.87
N LEU A 105 19.70 2.27 -16.07
CA LEU A 105 20.80 2.69 -15.21
C LEU A 105 21.19 1.61 -14.18
N LEU A 106 20.19 0.96 -13.58
CA LEU A 106 20.38 -0.07 -12.55
C LEU A 106 20.55 -1.49 -13.13
N GLY A 107 20.52 -1.63 -14.47
CA GLY A 107 20.68 -2.93 -15.13
C GLY A 107 19.54 -3.91 -14.84
N LEU A 108 18.33 -3.40 -14.56
CA LEU A 108 17.17 -4.22 -14.25
C LEU A 108 16.55 -4.79 -15.54
N GLN A 109 16.11 -6.04 -15.46
CA GLN A 109 15.37 -6.68 -16.54
C GLN A 109 13.87 -6.47 -16.37
N THR A 110 13.15 -6.40 -17.49
CA THR A 110 11.71 -6.24 -17.52
C THR A 110 11.01 -7.37 -18.27
N LEU A 111 9.73 -7.57 -17.96
CA LEU A 111 8.82 -8.50 -18.62
C LEU A 111 7.60 -7.72 -19.12
N PRO A 112 7.01 -8.10 -20.27
CA PRO A 112 5.82 -7.42 -20.77
C PRO A 112 4.64 -7.61 -19.81
N SER A 113 3.85 -6.54 -19.67
CA SER A 113 2.53 -6.56 -19.06
C SER A 113 1.49 -7.12 -20.04
N THR A 114 0.34 -7.57 -19.54
CA THR A 114 -0.72 -8.25 -20.33
C THR A 114 -1.89 -7.33 -20.66
N ARG A 115 -2.18 -6.35 -19.81
CA ARG A 115 -3.36 -5.47 -19.84
C ARG A 115 -3.00 -4.00 -20.03
N ILE A 116 -1.75 -3.63 -19.83
CA ILE A 116 -1.22 -2.26 -19.94
C ILE A 116 0.13 -2.25 -20.67
N THR A 117 0.58 -1.06 -21.06
CA THR A 117 1.83 -0.82 -21.81
C THR A 117 3.10 -0.88 -20.95
N PRO A 118 3.16 -0.24 -19.76
CA PRO A 118 4.37 -0.21 -18.95
C PRO A 118 4.79 -1.63 -18.52
N PRO A 119 6.06 -2.05 -18.71
CA PRO A 119 6.50 -3.41 -18.39
C PRO A 119 6.81 -3.60 -16.90
N ARG A 120 6.57 -4.81 -16.39
CA ARG A 120 6.89 -5.19 -15.00
C ARG A 120 8.35 -5.56 -14.81
N LEU A 121 8.86 -5.46 -13.58
CA LEU A 121 10.23 -5.88 -13.27
C LEU A 121 10.35 -7.40 -13.21
N ALA A 122 11.33 -7.97 -13.91
CA ALA A 122 11.57 -9.41 -13.91
C ALA A 122 12.01 -9.94 -12.54
N VAL A 123 12.63 -9.09 -11.72
CA VAL A 123 13.09 -9.43 -10.37
C VAL A 123 11.98 -9.38 -9.32
N ALA A 124 10.82 -8.79 -9.64
CA ALA A 124 9.73 -8.65 -8.70
C ALA A 124 8.88 -9.92 -8.69
N LYS A 125 8.78 -10.57 -7.52
CA LYS A 125 7.96 -11.78 -7.35
C LYS A 125 6.46 -11.52 -7.43
N VAL A 126 6.03 -10.27 -7.20
CA VAL A 126 4.64 -9.83 -7.35
C VAL A 126 4.61 -8.49 -8.08
N SER A 127 3.80 -8.39 -9.13
CA SER A 127 3.55 -7.15 -9.86
C SER A 127 2.05 -6.96 -10.11
N LEU A 128 1.56 -5.75 -9.91
CA LEU A 128 0.18 -5.36 -10.14
C LEU A 128 0.10 -4.46 -11.36
N GLU A 129 -0.71 -4.84 -12.35
CA GLU A 129 -1.01 -3.99 -13.49
C GLU A 129 -2.17 -3.06 -13.14
N CYS A 130 -1.94 -1.75 -13.22
CA CYS A 130 -2.86 -0.75 -12.70
C CYS A 130 -3.27 0.28 -13.77
N MET A 131 -4.52 0.73 -13.66
CA MET A 131 -5.07 1.84 -14.44
C MET A 131 -5.47 2.97 -13.49
N PHE A 132 -5.16 4.20 -13.85
CA PHE A 132 -5.59 5.41 -13.15
C PHE A 132 -7.12 5.45 -13.08
N LEU A 133 -7.65 5.66 -11.87
CA LEU A 133 -9.09 5.77 -11.63
C LEU A 133 -9.47 7.19 -11.24
N SER A 134 -8.79 7.76 -10.25
CA SER A 134 -9.06 9.11 -9.76
C SER A 134 -7.88 9.66 -8.95
N GLU A 135 -7.97 10.91 -8.55
CA GLU A 135 -7.01 11.52 -7.63
C GLU A 135 -7.71 12.40 -6.59
N ILE A 136 -7.01 12.61 -5.48
CA ILE A 136 -7.35 13.60 -4.47
C ILE A 136 -6.10 14.43 -4.20
N GLU A 137 -6.22 15.75 -4.31
CA GLU A 137 -5.15 16.68 -3.94
C GLU A 137 -5.23 17.01 -2.45
N VAL A 138 -4.10 16.88 -1.76
CA VAL A 138 -3.94 17.20 -0.34
C VAL A 138 -2.68 18.04 -0.17
N TYR A 139 -2.86 19.35 -0.05
CA TYR A 139 -1.74 20.32 -0.03
C TYR A 139 -0.82 20.18 -1.27
N ASP A 140 0.43 19.78 -1.09
CA ASP A 140 1.43 19.55 -2.14
C ASP A 140 1.51 18.07 -2.59
N THR A 141 0.52 17.26 -2.19
CA THR A 141 0.50 15.82 -2.41
C THR A 141 -0.66 15.41 -3.31
N HIS A 142 -0.38 14.59 -4.32
CA HIS A 142 -1.39 13.95 -5.16
C HIS A 142 -1.61 12.51 -4.70
N VAL A 143 -2.78 12.21 -4.14
CA VAL A 143 -3.19 10.85 -3.78
C VAL A 143 -3.87 10.23 -4.98
N VAL A 144 -3.15 9.40 -5.71
CA VAL A 144 -3.67 8.70 -6.89
C VAL A 144 -4.34 7.41 -6.45
N ILE A 145 -5.56 7.18 -6.94
CA ILE A 145 -6.26 5.91 -6.84
C ILE A 145 -6.14 5.17 -8.17
N GLY A 146 -5.66 3.93 -8.11
CA GLY A 146 -5.55 3.04 -9.26
C GLY A 146 -6.40 1.79 -9.10
N GLN A 147 -7.05 1.36 -10.18
CA GLN A 147 -7.69 0.05 -10.25
C GLN A 147 -6.66 -1.00 -10.65
N VAL A 148 -6.60 -2.11 -9.91
CA VAL A 148 -5.78 -3.26 -10.26
C VAL A 148 -6.52 -4.07 -11.32
N LEU A 149 -5.93 -4.19 -12.50
CA LEU A 149 -6.47 -4.93 -13.64
C LEU A 149 -6.02 -6.40 -13.66
N GLY A 150 -4.89 -6.69 -13.01
CA GLY A 150 -4.30 -8.03 -12.92
C GLY A 150 -3.13 -8.08 -11.94
N ILE A 151 -2.82 -9.29 -11.49
CA ILE A 151 -1.69 -9.61 -10.63
C ILE A 151 -0.84 -10.69 -11.31
N HIS A 152 0.48 -10.49 -11.31
CA HIS A 152 1.48 -11.51 -11.61
C HIS A 152 2.14 -11.91 -10.31
N ALA A 153 2.28 -13.21 -10.07
CA ALA A 153 2.98 -13.76 -8.93
C ALA A 153 3.84 -14.95 -9.37
N ASP A 154 5.05 -15.06 -8.82
CA ASP A 154 5.91 -16.22 -9.07
C ASP A 154 5.30 -17.49 -8.47
N ASP A 155 5.42 -18.62 -9.18
CA ASP A 155 4.87 -19.90 -8.72
C ASP A 155 5.48 -20.36 -7.38
N ASP A 156 6.72 -19.96 -7.09
CA ASP A 156 7.46 -20.38 -5.89
C ASP A 156 6.93 -19.75 -4.59
N ILE A 157 6.16 -18.66 -4.67
CA ILE A 157 5.52 -18.01 -3.52
C ILE A 157 4.06 -18.40 -3.33
N LEU A 158 3.51 -19.28 -4.17
CA LEU A 158 2.13 -19.72 -4.03
C LEU A 158 2.00 -20.88 -3.03
N ASP A 159 0.89 -20.88 -2.30
CA ASP A 159 0.42 -22.03 -1.51
C ASP A 159 -0.36 -23.02 -2.39
N GLU A 160 -0.78 -24.14 -1.78
CA GLU A 160 -1.55 -25.19 -2.46
C GLU A 160 -2.92 -24.71 -2.98
N SER A 161 -3.42 -23.57 -2.48
CA SER A 161 -4.67 -22.94 -2.90
C SER A 161 -4.46 -21.90 -3.99
N GLY A 162 -3.22 -21.70 -4.47
CA GLY A 162 -2.87 -20.68 -5.45
C GLY A 162 -2.84 -19.26 -4.89
N ARG A 163 -2.73 -19.10 -3.56
CA ARG A 163 -2.63 -17.79 -2.90
C ARG A 163 -1.18 -17.50 -2.55
N VAL A 164 -0.84 -16.21 -2.46
CA VAL A 164 0.50 -15.79 -2.01
C VAL A 164 0.72 -16.22 -0.56
N ASP A 165 1.71 -17.07 -0.34
CA ASP A 165 2.26 -17.41 0.96
C ASP A 165 3.25 -16.32 1.37
N VAL A 166 2.89 -15.55 2.40
CA VAL A 166 3.67 -14.38 2.85
C VAL A 166 5.05 -14.78 3.37
N LEU A 167 5.20 -15.96 3.97
CA LEU A 167 6.48 -16.41 4.51
C LEU A 167 7.43 -16.91 3.41
N LYS A 168 6.90 -17.41 2.28
CA LYS A 168 7.70 -17.66 1.07
C LYS A 168 8.00 -16.36 0.32
N TYR A 169 7.04 -15.44 0.28
CA TYR A 169 7.16 -14.17 -0.42
C TYR A 169 8.15 -13.19 0.22
N ARG A 170 8.19 -13.15 1.56
CA ARG A 170 9.10 -12.31 2.36
C ARG A 170 9.07 -10.83 1.94
N PRO A 171 7.90 -10.15 1.96
CA PRO A 171 7.80 -8.75 1.58
C PRO A 171 8.64 -7.84 2.48
N VAL A 172 9.16 -6.77 1.89
CA VAL A 172 9.91 -5.72 2.56
C VAL A 172 8.98 -4.55 2.88
N GLY A 173 9.08 -4.04 4.10
CA GLY A 173 8.39 -2.85 4.58
C GLY A 173 9.36 -1.72 4.91
N ARG A 174 8.95 -0.48 4.63
CA ARG A 174 9.67 0.74 5.00
C ARG A 174 9.31 1.17 6.42
N LEU A 175 10.32 1.53 7.22
CA LEU A 175 10.17 2.09 8.56
C LEU A 175 10.42 3.61 8.54
N GLY A 176 10.68 4.25 9.69
CA GLY A 176 11.12 5.64 9.72
C GLY A 176 12.56 5.80 9.21
N GLY A 177 12.84 6.93 8.55
CA GLY A 177 14.17 7.21 8.00
C GLY A 177 14.55 6.25 6.88
N SER A 178 15.78 5.74 6.95
CA SER A 178 16.35 4.79 5.99
C SER A 178 16.26 3.33 6.47
N LEU A 179 15.39 3.05 7.45
CA LEU A 179 15.23 1.71 8.01
C LEU A 179 14.19 0.90 7.22
N TYR A 180 14.46 -0.39 7.11
CA TYR A 180 13.63 -1.38 6.42
C TYR A 180 13.43 -2.60 7.32
N THR A 181 12.37 -3.36 7.07
CA THR A 181 12.11 -4.65 7.70
C THR A 181 11.66 -5.66 6.65
N THR A 182 11.82 -6.95 6.95
CA THR A 182 11.31 -8.04 6.12
C THR A 182 10.32 -8.85 6.94
N VAL A 183 9.17 -9.20 6.37
CA VAL A 183 8.21 -10.10 7.01
C VAL A 183 8.80 -11.51 7.03
N THR A 184 9.14 -11.97 8.22
CA THR A 184 9.78 -13.29 8.44
C THR A 184 9.01 -14.17 9.43
N ASN A 185 7.90 -13.65 9.96
CA ASN A 185 7.05 -14.30 10.94
C ASN A 185 5.61 -13.81 10.76
N GLU A 186 4.65 -14.67 11.06
CA GLU A 186 3.23 -14.35 11.13
C GLU A 186 2.57 -15.10 12.29
N TYR A 187 1.45 -14.57 12.78
CA TYR A 187 0.62 -15.21 13.79
C TYR A 187 -0.84 -15.05 13.41
N ARG A 188 -1.66 -16.05 13.71
CA ARG A 188 -3.06 -16.08 13.32
C ARG A 188 -3.94 -15.69 14.50
N HIS A 189 -4.70 -14.61 14.35
CA HIS A 189 -5.85 -14.32 15.18
C HIS A 189 -7.11 -14.48 14.34
N THR A 190 -8.08 -15.22 14.85
CA THR A 190 -9.42 -15.30 14.28
C THR A 190 -10.28 -14.20 14.84
N VAL A 191 -11.00 -13.47 13.99
CA VAL A 191 -12.02 -12.52 14.44
C VAL A 191 -13.14 -13.32 15.11
N PRO A 192 -13.46 -13.07 16.39
CA PRO A 192 -14.54 -13.77 17.07
C PRO A 192 -15.91 -13.42 16.46
N ALA A 193 -16.86 -14.36 16.50
CA ALA A 193 -18.18 -14.20 15.90
C ALA A 193 -19.13 -13.23 16.63
N GLY A 194 -18.68 -12.59 17.73
CA GLY A 194 -19.48 -11.59 18.45
C GLY A 194 -20.77 -12.13 19.10
N THR A 195 -20.84 -13.44 19.40
CA THR A 195 -21.98 -14.07 20.09
C THR A 195 -22.16 -13.52 21.51
N ASP A 196 -23.38 -13.57 22.07
CA ASP A 196 -23.65 -13.16 23.46
C ASP A 196 -22.72 -13.81 24.49
N GLU A 197 -22.37 -15.09 24.31
CA GLU A 197 -21.39 -15.79 25.15
C GLU A 197 -20.01 -15.13 25.09
N TRP A 198 -19.52 -14.87 23.87
CA TRP A 198 -18.26 -14.16 23.66
C TRP A 198 -18.31 -12.74 24.24
N ILE A 199 -19.40 -12.01 24.04
CA ILE A 199 -19.61 -10.66 24.58
C ILE A 199 -19.55 -10.71 26.11
N GLY A 200 -20.36 -11.57 26.75
CA GLY A 200 -20.42 -11.72 28.21
C GLY A 200 -19.09 -12.15 28.84
N ALA A 201 -18.23 -12.84 28.09
CA ALA A 201 -16.89 -13.20 28.52
C ALA A 201 -15.86 -12.04 28.46
N GLN A 202 -16.20 -10.90 27.83
CA GLN A 202 -15.31 -9.74 27.79
C GLN A 202 -15.35 -8.93 29.08
N PRO A 203 -14.28 -8.17 29.43
CA PRO A 203 -14.25 -7.34 30.63
C PRO A 203 -15.39 -6.31 30.74
N GLY A 204 -15.96 -5.87 29.61
CA GLY A 204 -17.12 -4.98 29.54
C GLY A 204 -18.40 -5.68 29.08
N GLY A 205 -18.45 -7.00 29.13
CA GLY A 205 -19.50 -7.83 28.53
C GLY A 205 -20.88 -7.62 29.12
N GLU A 206 -20.98 -7.49 30.45
CA GLU A 206 -22.24 -7.28 31.16
C GLU A 206 -22.96 -6.01 30.67
N ALA A 207 -22.25 -4.87 30.66
CA ALA A 207 -22.78 -3.60 30.17
C ALA A 207 -23.15 -3.66 28.66
N ALA A 208 -22.40 -4.40 27.85
CA ALA A 208 -22.69 -4.58 26.44
C ALA A 208 -23.97 -5.42 26.21
N LEU A 209 -24.18 -6.48 27.00
CA LEU A 209 -25.39 -7.30 26.96
C LEU A 209 -26.62 -6.53 27.45
N GLU A 210 -26.49 -5.71 28.49
CA GLU A 210 -27.56 -4.82 28.95
C GLU A 210 -27.98 -3.82 27.85
N ALA A 211 -27.01 -3.22 27.15
CA ALA A 211 -27.28 -2.31 26.04
C ALA A 211 -27.99 -3.02 24.88
N LEU A 212 -27.61 -4.26 24.56
CA LEU A 212 -28.27 -5.06 23.53
C LEU A 212 -29.71 -5.40 23.91
N ALA A 213 -29.97 -5.79 25.16
CA ALA A 213 -31.31 -6.05 25.66
C ALA A 213 -32.20 -4.79 25.62
N GLY A 214 -31.64 -3.62 25.98
CA GLY A 214 -32.33 -2.33 25.89
C GLY A 214 -32.63 -1.87 24.46
N ALA A 215 -31.81 -2.26 23.49
CA ALA A 215 -32.02 -1.97 22.06
C ALA A 215 -33.14 -2.83 21.43
N THR A 216 -33.53 -3.92 22.08
CA THR A 216 -34.63 -4.80 21.62
C THR A 216 -36.01 -4.45 22.18
N ASP A 217 -36.16 -3.36 22.95
CA ASP A 217 -37.46 -2.90 23.44
C ASP A 217 -38.31 -2.25 22.31
N PRO A 218 -39.44 -2.85 21.88
CA PRO A 218 -40.26 -2.34 20.78
C PRO A 218 -41.03 -1.05 21.11
N GLU A 219 -41.04 -0.57 22.35
CA GLU A 219 -41.84 0.59 22.76
C GLU A 219 -41.24 1.94 22.35
N LEU A 220 -39.96 2.01 21.95
CA LEU A 220 -39.30 3.27 21.55
C LEU A 220 -39.52 3.68 20.08
N HIS A 221 -40.40 3.01 19.33
CA HIS A 221 -40.81 3.38 17.96
C HIS A 221 -42.25 3.91 17.83
N LYS A 222 -42.89 4.30 18.95
CA LYS A 222 -44.28 4.81 18.95
C LYS A 222 -44.48 6.29 19.23
N GLU A 223 -43.43 7.12 19.22
CA GLU A 223 -43.59 8.57 19.26
C GLU A 223 -42.99 9.22 18.02
N HIS A 224 -43.69 9.11 16.89
CA HIS A 224 -43.76 10.11 15.81
C HIS A 224 -44.78 9.62 14.78
N GLN A 225 -46.07 9.75 15.11
CA GLN A 225 -47.16 9.90 14.14
C GLN A 225 -47.80 11.28 14.34
#